data_AF-A0A8S0VK43-F1
#
_entry.id   AF-A0A8S0VK43-F1
#
_cell.length_a   1.000
_cell.length_b   1.000
_cell.length_c   1.000
_cell.angle_alpha   90.00
_cell.angle_beta   90.00
_cell.angle_gamma   90.00
#
_symmetry.space_group_name_H-M   'P 1'
#
loop_
_entity.id
_entity.type
_entity.pdbx_description
1 polymer ?
#
loop_
_entity_poly.entity_id
_entity_poly.type
_entity_poly.pdbx_seq_one_letter_code
_entity_poly.pdbx_strand_id
1 'polypeptide(L)'
;MSLLINRSSIASNPLPIFSASLQIALTELKNSNNSISNAMISISNELSAGVSTFHKCATLLSHSLSLLNQSLATLSVDLEAMEIETLTYSETDNIKAWNMAAMAGAEDCFYALQDFESTVEIDREKIVVNEVKSKVDKARMCLANWMGLFLMKDYILDEFYNPIIVSDNYYPGYSGFDYGFILFLYCGLYLFLIVLYVMVLRGD
;
A
#
# COMPACT_ATOMS: atom_id res chain seq x y z
N MET A 1 21.66 6.75 0.64
CA MET A 1 21.54 7.15 2.06
C MET A 1 20.90 5.98 2.79
N SER A 2 21.66 5.28 3.63
CA SER A 2 21.16 4.10 4.35
C SER A 2 20.18 4.54 5.44
N LEU A 3 18.93 4.12 5.35
CA LEU A 3 17.92 4.25 6.40
C LEU A 3 18.22 3.23 7.51
N LEU A 4 19.31 3.46 8.26
CA LEU A 4 19.59 2.69 9.47
C LEU A 4 18.72 3.26 10.59
N ILE A 5 17.54 2.67 10.78
CA ILE A 5 16.72 2.97 11.95
C ILE A 5 17.41 2.34 13.17
N ASN A 6 17.89 3.17 14.09
CA ASN A 6 18.55 2.70 15.31
C ASN A 6 17.49 2.11 16.26
N ARG A 7 17.61 0.82 16.61
CA ARG A 7 16.67 0.15 17.52
C ARG A 7 16.49 0.87 18.86
N SER A 8 17.54 1.45 19.42
CA SER A 8 17.43 2.17 20.70
C SER A 8 16.65 3.48 20.58
N SER A 9 16.59 4.07 19.38
CA SER A 9 15.78 5.26 19.10
C SER A 9 14.30 4.92 18.90
N ILE A 10 13.98 3.76 18.33
CA ILE A 10 12.58 3.31 18.17
C ILE A 10 11.96 3.00 19.53
N ALA A 11 12.75 2.42 20.44
CA ALA A 11 12.31 2.04 21.79
C ALA A 11 11.91 3.24 22.67
N SER A 12 12.32 4.46 22.32
CA SER A 12 11.90 5.69 23.00
C SER A 12 10.97 6.56 22.17
N ASN A 13 10.96 6.41 20.85
CA ASN A 13 10.18 7.21 19.93
C ASN A 13 9.87 6.39 18.64
N PRO A 14 8.62 5.93 18.44
CA PRO A 14 8.26 5.12 17.26
C PRO A 14 8.07 5.98 16.00
N LEU A 15 8.02 7.32 16.11
CA LEU A 15 7.72 8.23 15.01
C LEU A 15 8.62 8.06 13.77
N PRO A 16 9.93 7.75 13.89
CA PRO A 16 10.79 7.49 12.73
C PRO A 16 10.33 6.30 11.86
N ILE A 17 9.50 5.38 12.37
CA ILE A 17 9.01 4.24 11.57
C ILE A 17 8.07 4.69 10.46
N PHE A 18 7.24 5.70 10.73
CA PHE A 18 6.26 6.22 9.78
C PHE A 18 6.99 6.95 8.64
N SER A 19 7.87 7.89 8.97
CA SER A 19 8.65 8.63 7.96
C SER A 19 9.56 7.71 7.15
N ALA A 20 10.20 6.71 7.79
CA ALA A 20 11.02 5.73 7.08
C ALA A 20 10.18 4.87 6.10
N SER A 21 8.98 4.45 6.50
CA SER A 21 8.10 3.67 5.64
C SER A 21 7.66 4.45 4.40
N LEU A 22 7.27 5.72 4.56
CA LEU A 22 6.96 6.62 3.44
C LEU A 22 8.17 6.83 2.51
N GLN A 23 9.37 7.02 3.06
CA GLN A 23 10.59 7.19 2.26
C GLN A 23 10.95 5.92 1.47
N ILE A 24 10.71 4.74 2.04
CA ILE A 24 10.88 3.47 1.32
C ILE A 24 9.89 3.39 0.16
N ALA A 25 8.61 3.71 0.37
CA ALA A 25 7.61 3.73 -0.70
C ALA A 25 7.99 4.70 -1.84
N LEU A 26 8.45 5.91 -1.51
CA LEU A 26 8.98 6.88 -2.46
C LEU A 26 10.19 6.33 -3.25
N THR A 27 11.11 5.66 -2.56
CA THR A 27 12.30 5.08 -3.17
C THR A 27 11.94 3.98 -4.17
N GLU A 28 11.05 3.08 -3.80
CA GLU A 28 10.64 1.97 -4.68
C GLU A 28 9.83 2.45 -5.89
N LEU A 29 9.00 3.49 -5.72
CA LEU A 29 8.34 4.15 -6.85
C LEU A 29 9.35 4.79 -7.82
N LYS A 30 10.37 5.51 -7.31
CA LYS A 30 11.45 6.08 -8.14
C LYS A 30 12.22 4.99 -8.87
N ASN A 31 12.56 3.90 -8.18
CA ASN A 31 13.25 2.76 -8.78
C ASN A 31 12.42 2.12 -9.90
N SER A 32 11.10 2.03 -9.72
CA SER A 32 10.17 1.53 -10.73
C SER A 32 10.14 2.43 -11.97
N ASN A 33 10.05 3.75 -11.77
CA ASN A 33 10.09 4.72 -12.87
C ASN A 33 11.41 4.69 -13.66
N ASN A 34 12.54 4.53 -12.96
CA ASN A 34 13.84 4.36 -13.60
C ASN A 34 13.90 3.06 -14.41
N SER A 35 13.34 1.97 -13.87
CA SER A 35 13.27 0.70 -14.60
C SER A 35 12.41 0.78 -15.85
N ILE A 36 11.29 1.50 -15.79
CA ILE A 36 10.43 1.76 -16.95
C ILE A 36 11.18 2.55 -18.04
N SER A 37 11.93 3.59 -17.65
CA SER A 37 12.76 4.35 -18.59
C SER A 37 13.82 3.47 -19.28
N ASN A 38 14.50 2.62 -18.51
CA ASN A 38 15.49 1.68 -19.05
C ASN A 38 14.87 0.62 -19.97
N ALA A 39 13.67 0.14 -19.62
CA ALA A 39 12.91 -0.77 -20.46
C ALA A 39 12.57 -0.11 -21.79
N MET A 40 11.99 1.09 -21.79
CA MET A 40 11.68 1.84 -23.02
C MET A 40 12.87 1.96 -23.97
N ILE A 41 14.07 2.23 -23.45
CA ILE A 41 15.30 2.28 -24.26
C ILE A 41 15.60 0.91 -24.88
N SER A 42 15.49 -0.16 -24.10
CA SER A 42 15.86 -1.52 -24.48
C SER A 42 14.97 -2.14 -25.57
N ILE A 43 13.70 -1.73 -25.64
CA ILE A 43 12.68 -2.22 -26.59
C ILE A 43 12.26 -1.18 -27.65
N SER A 44 12.83 0.03 -27.63
CA SER A 44 12.50 1.12 -28.56
C SER A 44 12.64 0.77 -30.06
N ASN A 45 13.37 -0.29 -30.39
CA ASN A 45 13.57 -0.74 -31.77
C ASN A 45 12.61 -1.87 -32.21
N GLU A 46 11.85 -2.51 -31.31
CA GLU A 46 11.16 -3.78 -31.61
C GLU A 46 9.61 -3.70 -31.58
N LEU A 47 8.95 -2.77 -30.87
CA LEU A 47 7.47 -2.72 -30.86
C LEU A 47 6.86 -1.38 -30.38
N SER A 48 5.80 -0.89 -31.06
CA SER A 48 5.07 0.33 -30.68
C SER A 48 4.16 0.17 -29.46
N ALA A 49 3.63 -1.04 -29.23
CA ALA A 49 2.68 -1.31 -28.14
C ALA A 49 3.36 -1.33 -26.76
N GLY A 50 4.53 -1.98 -26.64
CA GLY A 50 5.28 -2.01 -25.37
C GLY A 50 5.71 -0.62 -24.92
N VAL A 51 6.21 0.20 -25.85
CA VAL A 51 6.56 1.60 -25.57
C VAL A 51 5.35 2.40 -25.08
N SER A 52 4.16 2.17 -25.64
CA SER A 52 2.92 2.81 -25.17
C SER A 52 2.56 2.40 -23.73
N THR A 53 2.60 1.10 -23.41
CA THR A 53 2.33 0.60 -22.05
C THR A 53 3.31 1.17 -21.04
N PHE A 54 4.61 1.16 -21.36
CA PHE A 54 5.62 1.74 -20.47
C PHE A 54 5.48 3.24 -20.31
N HIS A 55 5.10 3.97 -21.36
CA HIS A 55 4.83 5.40 -21.27
C HIS A 55 3.64 5.68 -20.33
N LYS A 56 2.53 4.95 -20.50
CA LYS A 56 1.36 5.05 -19.61
C LYS A 56 1.75 4.78 -18.16
N CYS A 57 2.51 3.71 -17.92
CA CYS A 57 3.04 3.39 -16.60
C CYS A 57 3.92 4.51 -16.02
N ALA A 58 4.83 5.08 -16.82
CA ALA A 58 5.67 6.19 -16.37
C ALA A 58 4.85 7.40 -15.93
N THR A 59 3.79 7.74 -16.67
CA THR A 59 2.87 8.82 -16.29
C THR A 59 2.16 8.52 -14.97
N LEU A 60 1.60 7.31 -14.82
CA LEU A 60 0.91 6.89 -13.61
C LEU A 60 1.82 6.93 -12.38
N LEU A 61 3.02 6.34 -12.47
CA LEU A 61 3.96 6.32 -11.34
C LEU A 61 4.56 7.69 -11.04
N SER A 62 4.76 8.55 -12.05
CA SER A 62 5.17 9.94 -11.84
C SER A 62 4.11 10.73 -11.08
N HIS A 63 2.83 10.53 -11.42
CA HIS A 63 1.73 11.12 -10.69
C HIS A 63 1.66 10.59 -9.25
N SER A 64 1.76 9.26 -9.04
CA SER A 64 1.84 8.66 -7.70
C SER A 64 3.00 9.23 -6.87
N LEU A 65 4.17 9.43 -7.47
CA LEU A 65 5.31 10.07 -6.82
C LEU A 65 5.02 11.51 -6.40
N SER A 66 4.36 12.29 -7.24
CA SER A 66 3.97 13.67 -6.89
C SER A 66 3.06 13.70 -5.67
N LEU A 67 2.05 12.82 -5.63
CA LEU A 67 1.10 12.69 -4.52
C LEU A 67 1.77 12.24 -3.21
N LEU A 68 2.72 11.30 -3.28
CA LEU A 68 3.48 10.90 -2.09
C LEU A 68 4.42 12.01 -1.61
N ASN A 69 5.01 12.80 -2.51
CA ASN A 69 5.82 13.94 -2.11
C ASN A 69 4.96 15.03 -1.46
N GLN A 70 3.72 15.25 -1.92
CA GLN A 70 2.76 16.12 -1.23
C GLN A 70 2.47 15.62 0.18
N SER A 71 2.22 14.30 0.32
CA SER A 71 2.04 13.66 1.62
C SER A 71 3.25 13.86 2.54
N LEU A 72 4.46 13.65 2.00
CA LEU A 72 5.70 13.84 2.74
C LEU A 72 5.89 15.30 3.16
N ALA A 73 5.60 16.26 2.29
CA ALA A 73 5.73 17.67 2.59
C ALA A 73 4.80 18.08 3.74
N THR A 74 3.53 17.67 3.69
CA THR A 74 2.57 17.89 4.78
C THR A 74 3.05 17.26 6.09
N LEU A 75 3.53 16.01 6.04
CA LEU A 75 4.07 15.33 7.23
C LEU A 75 5.34 15.99 7.78
N SER A 76 6.21 16.51 6.90
CA SER A 76 7.51 17.07 7.30
C SER A 76 7.38 18.43 7.99
N VAL A 77 6.34 19.20 7.67
CA VAL A 77 6.01 20.45 8.36
C VAL A 77 5.72 20.19 9.85
N ASP A 78 5.11 19.05 10.17
CA ASP A 78 4.82 18.66 11.57
C ASP A 78 5.97 17.89 12.24
N LEU A 79 6.83 17.19 11.46
CA LEU A 79 7.95 16.41 12.01
C LEU A 79 9.09 17.28 12.59
N GLU A 80 9.29 18.52 12.12
CA GLU A 80 10.25 19.45 12.73
C GLU A 80 9.79 19.96 14.11
N ALA A 81 8.48 19.89 14.41
CA ALA A 81 7.92 20.22 15.72
C ALA A 81 7.93 19.04 16.70
N MET A 82 8.30 17.83 16.26
CA MET A 82 8.41 16.61 17.08
C MET A 82 7.14 16.21 17.86
N GLU A 83 5.99 16.78 17.51
CA GLU A 83 4.68 16.41 18.03
C GLU A 83 3.81 15.97 16.84
N ILE A 84 3.66 14.67 16.66
CA ILE A 84 2.79 14.07 15.62
C ILE A 84 1.28 14.22 15.97
N GLU A 85 0.97 15.02 17.00
CA GLU A 85 -0.39 15.39 17.41
C GLU A 85 -1.00 16.56 16.61
N THR A 86 -0.32 17.13 15.60
CA THR A 86 -0.79 18.38 14.97
C THR A 86 -1.45 18.26 13.60
N LEU A 87 -1.52 17.08 12.98
CA LEU A 87 -2.25 16.95 11.72
C LEU A 87 -3.74 17.24 11.95
N THR A 88 -4.25 18.27 11.27
CA THR A 88 -5.69 18.53 11.25
C THR A 88 -6.44 17.38 10.57
N TYR A 89 -7.74 17.26 10.84
CA TYR A 89 -8.60 16.31 10.12
C TYR A 89 -8.49 16.49 8.60
N SER A 90 -8.41 17.74 8.12
CA SER A 90 -8.28 18.02 6.69
C SER A 90 -6.94 17.54 6.13
N GLU A 91 -5.83 17.74 6.84
CA GLU A 91 -4.52 17.27 6.39
C GLU A 91 -4.46 15.74 6.38
N THR A 92 -5.01 15.11 7.41
CA THR A 92 -5.13 13.66 7.50
C THR A 92 -5.92 13.10 6.32
N ASP A 93 -7.08 13.67 6.00
CA ASP A 93 -7.90 13.21 4.88
C ASP A 93 -7.27 13.50 3.51
N ASN A 94 -6.55 14.61 3.36
CA ASN A 94 -5.76 14.90 2.17
C ASN A 94 -4.65 13.87 1.97
N ILE A 95 -3.88 13.55 3.02
CA ILE A 95 -2.84 12.53 2.97
C ILE A 95 -3.46 11.17 2.59
N LYS A 96 -4.59 10.78 3.20
CA LYS A 96 -5.30 9.54 2.82
C LYS A 96 -5.66 9.54 1.35
N ALA A 97 -6.30 10.61 0.86
CA ALA A 97 -6.75 10.70 -0.52
C ALA A 97 -5.57 10.63 -1.50
N TRP A 98 -4.48 11.35 -1.25
CA TRP A 98 -3.28 11.31 -2.07
C TRP A 98 -2.61 9.93 -2.09
N ASN A 99 -2.51 9.25 -0.95
CA ASN A 99 -1.93 7.91 -0.87
C ASN A 99 -2.82 6.87 -1.57
N MET A 100 -4.14 6.93 -1.40
CA MET A 100 -5.07 6.04 -2.12
C MET A 100 -4.98 6.24 -3.63
N ALA A 101 -4.95 7.49 -4.11
CA ALA A 101 -4.80 7.79 -5.53
C ALA A 101 -3.43 7.34 -6.08
N ALA A 102 -2.37 7.48 -5.28
CA ALA A 102 -1.05 6.99 -5.66
C ALA A 102 -0.97 5.45 -5.72
N MET A 103 -1.63 4.76 -4.80
CA MET A 103 -1.79 3.31 -4.82
C MET A 103 -2.55 2.85 -6.06
N ALA A 104 -3.67 3.49 -6.39
CA ALA A 104 -4.43 3.21 -7.60
C ALA A 104 -3.58 3.39 -8.86
N GLY A 105 -2.79 4.46 -8.97
CA GLY A 105 -1.88 4.65 -10.11
C GLY A 105 -0.82 3.57 -10.24
N ALA A 106 -0.25 3.10 -9.12
CA ALA A 106 0.71 2.00 -9.13
C ALA A 106 0.05 0.65 -9.49
N GLU A 107 -1.19 0.44 -9.05
CA GLU A 107 -2.00 -0.73 -9.36
C GLU A 107 -2.43 -0.77 -10.83
N ASP A 108 -2.92 0.33 -11.39
CA ASP A 108 -3.26 0.45 -12.80
C ASP A 108 -2.04 0.19 -13.70
N CYS A 109 -0.85 0.64 -13.29
CA CYS A 109 0.38 0.32 -14.01
C CYS A 109 0.71 -1.19 -13.92
N PHE A 110 0.59 -1.80 -12.74
CA PHE A 110 0.82 -3.23 -12.57
C PHE A 110 -0.10 -4.07 -13.47
N TYR A 111 -1.40 -3.77 -13.49
CA TYR A 111 -2.35 -4.47 -14.34
C TYR A 111 -2.07 -4.24 -15.82
N ALA A 112 -1.72 -3.02 -16.24
CA ALA A 112 -1.33 -2.76 -17.61
C ALA A 112 -0.10 -3.57 -18.04
N LEU A 113 0.88 -3.76 -17.15
CA LEU A 113 2.05 -4.60 -17.40
C LEU A 113 1.72 -6.09 -17.42
N GLN A 114 0.81 -6.56 -16.56
CA GLN A 114 0.34 -7.93 -16.54
C GLN A 114 -0.43 -8.28 -17.84
N ASP A 115 -1.33 -7.39 -18.26
CA ASP A 115 -2.07 -7.54 -19.51
C ASP A 115 -1.08 -7.57 -20.69
N PHE A 116 -0.13 -6.64 -20.73
CA PHE A 116 0.88 -6.60 -21.79
C PHE A 116 1.73 -7.87 -21.80
N GLU A 117 2.24 -8.33 -20.66
CA GLU A 117 3.03 -9.56 -20.57
C GLU A 117 2.30 -10.77 -21.18
N SER A 118 0.98 -10.88 -20.98
CA SER A 118 0.18 -11.98 -21.53
C SER A 118 0.11 -11.97 -23.07
N THR A 119 0.38 -10.83 -23.69
CA THR A 119 0.35 -10.63 -25.15
C THR A 119 1.73 -10.65 -25.80
N VAL A 120 2.81 -10.66 -25.01
CA VAL A 120 4.18 -10.62 -25.52
C VAL A 120 4.64 -12.03 -25.89
N GLU A 121 4.94 -12.23 -27.18
CA GLU A 121 5.46 -13.49 -27.72
C GLU A 121 7.00 -13.57 -27.71
N ILE A 122 7.68 -12.41 -27.67
CA ILE A 122 9.14 -12.33 -27.74
C ILE A 122 9.74 -12.55 -26.34
N ASP A 123 10.50 -13.62 -26.15
CA ASP A 123 11.09 -14.00 -24.85
C ASP A 123 11.90 -12.87 -24.20
N ARG A 124 12.69 -12.13 -25.00
CA ARG A 124 13.50 -11.03 -24.51
C ARG A 124 12.65 -9.89 -23.96
N GLU A 125 11.57 -9.53 -24.64
CA GLU A 125 10.64 -8.50 -24.18
C GLU A 125 9.91 -8.96 -22.93
N LYS A 126 9.51 -10.23 -22.88
CA LYS A 126 8.85 -10.82 -21.72
C LYS A 126 9.71 -10.76 -20.46
N ILE A 127 11.04 -10.95 -20.60
CA ILE A 127 11.99 -10.78 -19.49
C ILE A 127 11.98 -9.31 -19.00
N VAL A 128 12.05 -8.34 -19.93
CA VAL A 128 12.05 -6.91 -19.59
C VAL A 128 10.75 -6.50 -18.90
N VAL A 129 9.59 -6.91 -19.45
CA VAL A 129 8.28 -6.64 -18.86
C VAL A 129 8.17 -7.24 -17.46
N ASN A 130 8.63 -8.48 -17.27
CA ASN A 130 8.61 -9.13 -15.96
C ASN A 130 9.49 -8.44 -14.93
N GLU A 131 10.68 -7.98 -15.32
CA GLU A 131 11.55 -7.22 -14.43
C GLU A 131 10.87 -5.91 -13.97
N VAL A 132 10.29 -5.17 -14.91
CA VAL A 132 9.58 -3.92 -14.59
C VAL A 132 8.37 -4.20 -13.70
N LYS A 133 7.54 -5.19 -14.07
CA LYS A 133 6.35 -5.58 -13.31
C LYS A 133 6.69 -5.94 -11.86
N SER A 134 7.76 -6.71 -11.65
CA SER A 134 8.24 -7.08 -10.31
C SER A 134 8.61 -5.86 -9.46
N LYS A 135 9.27 -4.86 -10.05
CA LYS A 135 9.61 -3.60 -9.35
C LYS A 135 8.36 -2.77 -9.02
N VAL A 136 7.43 -2.66 -9.96
CA VAL A 136 6.14 -1.99 -9.74
C VAL A 136 5.35 -2.67 -8.63
N ASP A 137 5.32 -4.00 -8.60
CA ASP A 137 4.64 -4.77 -7.55
C ASP A 137 5.27 -4.53 -6.17
N LYS A 138 6.61 -4.52 -6.10
CA LYS A 138 7.32 -4.15 -4.87
C LYS A 138 6.96 -2.73 -4.42
N ALA A 139 6.89 -1.77 -5.33
CA ALA A 139 6.47 -0.41 -5.02
C ALA A 139 5.02 -0.36 -4.49
N ARG A 140 4.09 -1.12 -5.08
CA ARG A 140 2.71 -1.27 -4.60
C ARG A 140 2.66 -1.81 -3.17
N MET A 141 3.43 -2.85 -2.87
CA MET A 141 3.50 -3.42 -1.52
C MET A 141 4.05 -2.41 -0.50
N CYS A 142 5.11 -1.68 -0.85
CA CYS A 142 5.65 -0.64 0.03
C CYS A 142 4.66 0.50 0.27
N LEU A 143 3.91 0.91 -0.75
CA LEU A 143 2.83 1.90 -0.63
C LEU A 143 1.71 1.41 0.31
N ALA A 144 1.25 0.17 0.13
CA ALA A 144 0.22 -0.43 0.97
C ALA A 144 0.67 -0.53 2.43
N ASN A 145 1.92 -0.94 2.66
CA ASN A 145 2.50 -1.00 4.01
C ASN A 145 2.56 0.38 4.66
N TRP A 146 3.02 1.39 3.92
CA TRP A 146 3.02 2.76 4.40
C TRP A 146 1.61 3.24 4.76
N MET A 147 0.63 3.04 3.86
CA MET A 147 -0.75 3.44 4.09
C MET A 147 -1.35 2.76 5.32
N GLY A 148 -1.08 1.45 5.50
CA GLY A 148 -1.51 0.71 6.67
C GLY A 148 -0.94 1.29 7.98
N LEU A 149 0.36 1.61 7.99
CA LEU A 149 0.99 2.27 9.13
C LEU A 149 0.39 3.66 9.38
N PHE A 150 0.19 4.46 8.33
CA PHE A 150 -0.39 5.79 8.45
C PHE A 150 -1.80 5.77 9.04
N LEU A 151 -2.66 4.86 8.57
CA LEU A 151 -4.03 4.70 9.09
C LEU A 151 -4.08 4.24 10.55
N MET A 152 -3.10 3.43 10.97
CA MET A 152 -3.00 2.92 12.33
C MET A 152 -2.14 3.81 13.24
N LYS A 153 -1.65 4.96 12.75
CA LYS A 153 -0.71 5.82 13.47
C LYS A 153 -1.16 6.12 14.89
N ASP A 154 -2.38 6.63 15.05
CA ASP A 154 -2.86 7.08 16.36
C ASP A 154 -3.00 5.92 17.34
N TYR A 155 -3.47 4.77 16.86
CA TYR A 155 -3.54 3.54 17.66
C TYR A 155 -2.15 3.05 18.08
N ILE A 156 -1.19 3.01 17.14
CA ILE A 156 0.19 2.57 17.41
C ILE A 156 0.87 3.50 18.42
N LEU A 157 0.66 4.82 18.29
CA LEU A 157 1.23 5.80 19.20
C LEU A 157 0.58 5.74 20.58
N ASP A 158 -0.74 5.57 20.65
CA ASP A 158 -1.44 5.42 21.92
C ASP A 158 -0.97 4.16 22.67
N GLU A 159 -0.87 3.00 22.02
CA GLU A 159 -0.32 1.81 22.66
C GLU A 159 1.15 1.97 23.10
N PHE A 160 1.93 2.76 22.37
CA PHE A 160 3.35 2.96 22.69
C PHE A 160 3.55 3.90 23.88
N TYR A 161 2.82 5.02 23.92
CA TYR A 161 2.98 6.05 24.96
C TYR A 161 2.09 5.81 26.18
N ASN A 162 0.92 5.20 25.98
CA ASN A 162 -0.02 4.81 27.03
C ASN A 162 -0.21 3.29 27.02
N PRO A 163 0.86 2.49 27.20
CA PRO A 163 0.72 1.05 27.20
C PRO A 163 -0.29 0.68 28.29
N ILE A 164 -1.27 -0.15 27.93
CA ILE A 164 -2.16 -0.75 28.92
C ILE A 164 -1.25 -1.50 29.89
N ILE A 165 -1.02 -0.93 31.08
CA ILE A 165 -0.37 -1.63 32.17
C ILE A 165 -1.39 -2.68 32.58
N VAL A 166 -1.25 -3.87 32.00
CA VAL A 166 -1.90 -5.07 32.51
C VAL A 166 -1.26 -5.30 33.88
N SER A 167 -1.81 -4.64 34.90
CA SER A 167 -1.82 -5.19 36.25
C SER A 167 -2.25 -6.64 36.07
N ASP A 168 -1.47 -7.60 36.57
CA ASP A 168 -1.73 -9.04 36.48
C ASP A 168 -3.15 -9.47 36.95
N ASN A 169 -3.99 -8.53 37.40
CA ASN A 169 -5.37 -8.70 37.81
C ASN A 169 -6.44 -8.04 36.91
N TYR A 170 -6.09 -7.50 35.74
CA TYR A 170 -7.08 -6.89 34.84
C TYR A 170 -6.95 -7.47 33.44
N TYR A 171 -7.75 -8.49 33.13
CA TYR A 171 -8.07 -8.89 31.75
C TYR A 171 -9.05 -7.84 31.20
N PRO A 172 -8.67 -6.90 30.31
CA PRO A 172 -9.66 -6.21 29.51
C PRO A 172 -9.98 -7.17 28.37
N GLY A 173 -11.10 -7.87 28.49
CA GLY A 173 -11.60 -8.69 27.39
C GLY A 173 -11.65 -7.85 26.12
N TYR A 174 -10.96 -8.32 25.09
CA TYR A 174 -11.19 -7.99 23.69
C TYR A 174 -12.70 -8.02 23.42
N SER A 175 -13.34 -6.86 23.54
CA SER A 175 -14.80 -6.69 23.41
C SER A 175 -15.15 -5.63 22.36
N GLY A 176 -14.22 -5.37 21.42
CA GLY A 176 -14.41 -4.43 20.31
C GLY A 176 -14.49 -5.07 18.93
N PHE A 177 -14.10 -6.34 18.77
CA PHE A 177 -14.40 -7.09 17.55
C PHE A 177 -15.73 -7.80 17.77
N ASP A 178 -16.77 -7.30 17.13
CA ASP A 178 -18.12 -7.82 17.26
C ASP A 178 -18.21 -9.22 16.66
N TYR A 179 -17.84 -10.23 17.45
CA TYR A 179 -18.03 -11.64 17.14
C TYR A 179 -19.50 -11.92 16.79
N GLY A 180 -20.45 -11.09 17.24
CA GLY A 180 -21.84 -11.14 16.83
C GLY A 180 -22.04 -10.91 15.32
N PHE A 181 -21.31 -9.95 14.72
CA PHE A 181 -21.40 -9.67 13.28
C PHE A 181 -20.84 -10.81 12.44
N ILE A 182 -19.69 -11.37 12.84
CA ILE A 182 -19.09 -12.53 12.17
C ILE A 182 -19.99 -13.76 12.30
N LEU A 183 -20.50 -14.05 13.51
CA LEU A 183 -21.36 -15.20 13.76
C LEU A 183 -22.71 -15.05 13.03
N PHE A 184 -23.26 -13.84 12.95
CA PHE A 184 -24.45 -13.53 12.14
C PHE A 184 -24.21 -13.77 10.64
N LEU A 185 -23.08 -13.29 10.10
CA LEU A 185 -22.71 -13.52 8.70
C LEU A 185 -22.53 -15.00 8.37
N TYR A 186 -21.79 -15.74 9.22
CA TYR A 186 -21.58 -17.17 9.02
C TYR A 186 -22.88 -17.95 9.15
N CYS A 187 -23.68 -17.73 10.20
CA CYS A 187 -24.99 -18.38 10.36
C CYS A 187 -25.93 -18.07 9.19
N GLY A 188 -25.97 -16.82 8.72
CA GLY A 188 -26.76 -16.41 7.56
C GLY A 188 -26.33 -17.13 6.27
N LEU A 189 -25.02 -17.24 6.02
CA LEU A 189 -24.47 -17.94 4.87
C LEU A 189 -24.79 -19.44 4.89
N TYR A 190 -24.67 -20.09 6.06
CA TYR A 190 -25.01 -21.51 6.18
C TYR A 190 -26.50 -21.77 5.97
N LEU A 191 -27.38 -20.93 6.51
CA LEU A 191 -28.83 -21.04 6.27
C LEU A 191 -29.18 -20.84 4.79
N PHE A 192 -28.54 -19.86 4.14
CA PHE A 192 -28.71 -19.63 2.71
C PHE A 192 -28.28 -20.83 1.86
N LEU A 193 -27.13 -21.44 2.18
CA LEU A 193 -26.66 -22.66 1.52
C LEU A 193 -27.60 -23.85 1.74
N ILE A 194 -28.17 -23.99 2.94
CA ILE A 194 -29.17 -25.03 3.23
C ILE A 194 -30.43 -24.82 2.40
N VAL A 195 -30.92 -23.58 2.28
CA VAL A 195 -32.09 -23.26 1.43
C VAL A 195 -31.79 -23.58 -0.04
N LEU A 196 -30.63 -23.18 -0.56
CA LEU A 196 -30.22 -23.52 -1.92
C LEU A 196 -30.14 -25.03 -2.13
N TYR A 197 -29.55 -25.76 -1.20
CA TYR A 197 -29.44 -27.22 -1.24
C TYR A 197 -30.84 -27.89 -1.28
N VAL A 198 -31.77 -27.43 -0.44
CA VAL A 198 -33.15 -27.93 -0.43
C VAL A 198 -33.89 -27.56 -1.72
N MET A 199 -33.67 -26.37 -2.27
CA MET A 199 -34.26 -25.97 -3.55
C MET A 199 -33.75 -26.82 -4.72
N VAL A 200 -32.46 -27.14 -4.74
CA VAL A 200 -31.86 -28.05 -5.74
C VAL A 200 -32.42 -29.46 -5.60
N LEU A 201 -32.59 -29.97 -4.37
CA LEU A 201 -33.17 -31.31 -4.14
C LEU A 201 -34.68 -31.40 -4.40
N ARG A 202 -35.40 -30.28 -4.43
CA ARG A 202 -36.84 -30.21 -4.76
C ARG A 202 -37.10 -29.79 -6.21
N GLY A 203 -36.05 -29.48 -6.97
CA GLY A 203 -36.11 -29.03 -8.36
C GLY A 203 -36.15 -30.15 -9.39
N ASP A 204 -36.17 -31.41 -8.97
CA ASP A 204 -36.42 -32.61 -9.78
C ASP A 204 -37.75 -33.27 -9.37
#